data_AF-A0A945FC91-F1
#
_entry.id   AF-A0A945FC91-F1
#
_cell.length_a   1.000
_cell.length_b   1.000
_cell.length_c   1.000
_cell.angle_alpha   90.00
_cell.angle_beta   90.00
_cell.angle_gamma   90.00
#
_symmetry.space_group_name_H-M   'P 1'
#
loop_
_entity.id
_entity.type
_entity.pdbx_description
1 polymer ?
#
loop_
_entity_poly.entity_id
_entity_poly.type
_entity_poly.pdbx_seq_one_letter_code
_entity_poly.pdbx_strand_id
1 'polypeptide(L)'
;METLDVQTRFGKAVIVLIAAISIALVHESFIADKSGSEFKPKQNQACDGTPIEVDYPYHGGMLGPHACEPQCDDKIQHFVLYTNGKATQCQKLPGCLDWGEDQGVTCLPPLAE
;
A
#
# COMPACT_ATOMS: atom_id res chain seq x y z
N MET A 1 30.07 31.01 -3.45
CA MET A 1 28.72 30.60 -3.88
C MET A 1 28.73 30.66 -5.40
N GLU A 2 28.87 29.51 -6.05
CA GLU A 2 28.90 29.45 -7.52
C GLU A 2 27.48 29.63 -8.05
N THR A 3 27.26 30.69 -8.81
CA THR A 3 25.96 31.00 -9.42
C THR A 3 25.85 30.25 -10.74
N LEU A 4 24.78 29.48 -10.92
CA LEU A 4 24.49 28.80 -12.18
C LEU A 4 24.25 29.85 -13.28
N ASP A 5 25.19 30.01 -14.22
CA ASP A 5 25.02 30.91 -15.36
C ASP A 5 24.16 30.24 -16.46
N VAL A 6 22.89 30.60 -16.45
CA VAL A 6 21.83 30.13 -17.35
C VAL A 6 22.07 30.52 -18.81
N GLN A 7 22.91 31.52 -19.10
CA GLN A 7 23.18 31.97 -20.46
C GLN A 7 24.13 31.04 -21.22
N THR A 8 24.95 30.27 -20.49
CA THR A 8 25.91 29.32 -21.09
C THR A 8 25.21 28.10 -21.70
N ARG A 9 25.86 27.45 -22.67
CA ARG A 9 25.35 26.19 -23.26
C ARG A 9 25.14 25.11 -22.19
N PHE A 10 26.01 25.08 -21.19
CA PHE A 10 25.90 24.17 -20.04
C PHE A 10 24.72 24.54 -19.14
N GLY A 11 24.54 25.82 -18.81
CA GLY A 11 23.38 26.29 -18.04
C GLY A 11 22.05 25.97 -18.71
N LYS A 12 21.94 26.16 -20.03
CA LYS A 12 20.75 25.77 -20.80
C LYS A 12 20.51 24.26 -20.79
N ALA A 13 21.55 23.45 -20.94
CA ALA A 13 21.43 21.99 -20.89
C ALA A 13 20.94 21.52 -19.51
N VAL A 14 21.44 22.11 -18.43
CA VAL A 14 21.00 21.81 -17.05
C VAL A 14 19.53 22.16 -16.86
N ILE A 15 19.06 23.31 -17.35
CA ILE A 15 17.64 23.67 -17.26
C ILE A 15 16.76 22.70 -18.04
N VAL A 16 17.15 22.33 -19.26
CA VAL A 16 16.40 21.36 -20.07
C VAL A 16 16.32 20.01 -19.36
N LEU A 17 17.43 19.56 -18.76
CA LEU A 17 17.46 18.31 -18.01
C LEU A 17 16.54 18.36 -16.78
N ILE A 18 16.59 19.42 -15.98
CA ILE A 18 15.71 19.60 -14.82
C ILE A 18 14.24 19.64 -15.27
N ALA A 19 13.92 20.35 -16.35
CA ALA A 19 12.57 20.41 -16.89
C ALA A 19 12.08 19.01 -17.33
N ALA A 20 12.94 18.24 -18.01
CA ALA A 20 12.61 16.87 -18.44
C ALA A 20 12.36 15.93 -17.26
N ILE A 21 13.21 15.98 -16.22
CA ILE A 21 13.02 15.19 -14.99
C ILE A 21 11.72 15.58 -14.29
N SER A 22 11.45 16.89 -14.12
CA SER A 22 10.22 17.36 -13.50
C SER A 22 8.97 16.91 -14.26
N ILE A 23 8.99 16.96 -15.59
CA ILE A 23 7.87 16.48 -16.43
C ILE A 23 7.68 14.96 -16.26
N ALA A 24 8.77 14.19 -16.25
CA ALA A 24 8.71 12.74 -16.03
C ALA A 24 8.11 12.40 -14.67
N LEU A 25 8.56 13.05 -13.60
CA LEU A 25 8.03 12.85 -12.24
C LEU A 25 6.55 13.22 -12.13
N VAL A 26 6.13 14.32 -12.74
CA VAL A 26 4.72 14.72 -12.79
C VAL A 26 3.91 13.66 -13.55
N HIS A 27 4.41 13.17 -14.68
CA HIS A 27 3.73 12.13 -15.45
C HIS A 27 3.61 10.82 -14.65
N GLU A 28 4.67 10.40 -13.97
CA GLU A 28 4.67 9.25 -13.08
C GLU A 28 3.67 9.44 -11.93
N SER A 29 3.55 10.65 -11.35
CA SER A 29 2.58 10.91 -10.28
C SER A 29 1.12 10.75 -10.72
N PHE A 30 0.80 11.08 -11.98
CA PHE A 30 -0.54 10.87 -12.55
C PHE A 30 -0.80 9.41 -12.95
N ILE A 31 0.25 8.61 -13.18
CA ILE A 31 0.13 7.20 -13.54
C ILE A 31 0.11 6.31 -12.28
N ALA A 32 0.84 6.70 -11.24
CA ALA A 32 0.97 5.94 -9.99
C ALA A 32 -0.36 5.78 -9.25
N ASP A 33 -1.33 6.67 -9.47
CA ASP A 33 -2.62 6.65 -8.77
C ASP A 33 -3.79 6.20 -9.67
N LYS A 34 -3.59 5.12 -10.44
CA LYS A 34 -4.68 4.36 -11.08
C LYS A 34 -5.13 3.15 -10.25
N SER A 35 -4.84 3.14 -8.94
CA SER A 35 -5.50 2.23 -8.00
C SER A 35 -6.93 2.74 -7.73
N GLY A 36 -7.78 2.65 -8.74
CA GLY A 36 -9.11 3.25 -8.81
C GLY A 36 -10.17 2.72 -7.84
N SER A 37 -9.78 2.03 -6.76
CA SER A 37 -10.65 1.88 -5.60
C SER A 37 -9.77 1.74 -4.37
N GLU A 38 -9.73 2.78 -3.55
CA GLU A 38 -9.36 2.63 -2.14
C GLU A 38 -10.42 1.70 -1.53
N PHE A 39 -10.19 0.39 -1.60
CA PHE A 39 -11.07 -0.59 -0.99
C PHE A 39 -10.95 -0.41 0.51
N LYS A 40 -11.98 0.23 1.08
CA LYS A 40 -12.18 0.38 2.50
C LYS A 40 -13.05 -0.76 2.95
N PRO A 41 -12.48 -1.88 3.43
CA PRO A 41 -13.27 -2.93 4.03
C PRO A 41 -14.20 -2.32 5.08
N LYS A 42 -15.46 -2.74 5.10
CA LYS A 42 -16.41 -2.37 6.15
C LYS A 42 -16.23 -3.30 7.35
N GLN A 43 -16.51 -2.77 8.54
CA GLN A 43 -16.54 -3.56 9.75
C GLN A 43 -17.44 -4.80 9.59
N ASN A 44 -16.93 -5.97 9.94
CA ASN A 44 -17.60 -7.27 9.90
C ASN A 44 -18.10 -7.71 8.51
N GLN A 45 -17.57 -7.16 7.42
CA GLN A 45 -17.78 -7.77 6.10
C GLN A 45 -17.01 -9.09 6.01
N ALA A 46 -17.37 -9.97 5.06
CA ALA A 46 -16.58 -11.17 4.79
C ALA A 46 -15.15 -10.81 4.37
N CYS A 47 -14.16 -11.53 4.90
CA CYS A 47 -12.78 -11.41 4.45
C CYS A 47 -12.65 -11.97 3.02
N ASP A 48 -11.78 -11.35 2.23
CA ASP A 48 -11.47 -11.74 0.86
C ASP A 48 -10.03 -12.28 0.79
N GLY A 49 -9.84 -13.36 0.03
CA GLY A 49 -8.53 -13.96 -0.22
C GLY A 49 -8.16 -15.11 0.70
N THR A 50 -6.86 -15.40 0.76
CA THR A 50 -6.27 -16.51 1.51
C THR A 50 -5.87 -16.05 2.92
N PRO A 51 -6.13 -16.85 3.98
CA PRO A 51 -5.72 -16.49 5.33
C PRO A 51 -4.20 -16.47 5.47
N ILE A 52 -3.70 -15.44 6.16
CA ILE A 52 -2.37 -15.39 6.77
C ILE A 52 -2.59 -15.63 8.26
N GLU A 53 -2.32 -16.84 8.71
CA GLU A 53 -2.44 -17.21 10.12
C GLU A 53 -1.25 -16.65 10.91
N VAL A 54 -1.55 -15.82 11.91
CA VAL A 54 -0.53 -15.24 12.80
C VAL A 54 -0.64 -15.84 14.20
N ASP A 55 0.48 -15.93 14.91
CA ASP A 55 0.58 -16.53 16.24
C ASP A 55 0.23 -15.58 17.40
N TYR A 56 -0.20 -14.36 17.08
CA TYR A 56 -0.61 -13.34 18.05
C TYR A 56 -2.10 -12.96 17.91
N PRO A 57 -2.74 -12.50 18.99
CA PRO A 57 -4.12 -12.05 18.95
C PRO A 57 -4.25 -10.62 18.43
N TYR A 58 -5.41 -10.27 17.87
CA TYR A 58 -5.70 -8.89 17.48
C TYR A 58 -6.03 -8.01 18.70
N HIS A 59 -5.28 -6.93 18.89
CA HIS A 59 -5.45 -5.96 19.99
C HIS A 59 -5.94 -4.57 19.55
N GLY A 60 -6.06 -4.31 18.25
CA GLY A 60 -6.52 -3.03 17.70
C GLY A 60 -5.41 -2.02 17.47
N GLY A 61 -4.97 -1.91 16.21
CA GLY A 61 -4.37 -0.70 15.65
C GLY A 61 -2.86 -0.67 15.40
N MET A 62 -2.54 -0.21 14.18
CA MET A 62 -1.42 0.60 13.64
C MET A 62 0.05 0.27 13.91
N LEU A 63 0.36 -0.60 14.87
CA LEU A 63 1.75 -0.90 15.24
C LEU A 63 2.01 -2.41 15.35
N GLY A 64 1.17 -3.23 14.72
CA GLY A 64 1.44 -4.66 14.61
C GLY A 64 2.48 -4.98 13.53
N PRO A 65 2.88 -6.25 13.45
CA PRO A 65 3.75 -6.75 12.39
C PRO A 65 3.14 -6.55 11.02
N HIS A 66 3.97 -6.31 9.99
CA HIS A 66 3.53 -6.08 8.61
C HIS A 66 3.04 -7.37 7.92
N ALA A 67 1.98 -7.98 8.44
CA ALA A 67 1.54 -9.32 8.09
C ALA A 67 1.06 -9.44 6.64
N CYS A 68 0.64 -8.33 6.02
CA CYS A 68 0.20 -8.28 4.63
C CYS A 68 1.34 -8.16 3.60
N GLU A 69 2.61 -8.07 4.02
CA GLU A 69 3.78 -8.05 3.13
C GLU A 69 3.81 -9.18 2.07
N PRO A 70 3.47 -10.45 2.38
CA PRO A 70 3.52 -11.55 1.41
C PRO A 70 2.68 -11.31 0.14
N GLN A 71 1.58 -10.56 0.26
CA GLN A 71 0.72 -10.16 -0.86
C GLN A 71 1.48 -9.36 -1.94
N CYS A 72 2.52 -8.63 -1.53
CA CYS A 72 3.38 -7.88 -2.46
C CYS A 72 4.26 -8.82 -3.31
N ASP A 73 4.58 -10.01 -2.83
CA ASP A 73 5.43 -10.98 -3.52
C ASP A 73 4.62 -11.95 -4.39
N ASP A 74 3.59 -12.58 -3.80
CA ASP A 74 2.82 -13.63 -4.48
C ASP A 74 1.69 -13.10 -5.38
N LYS A 75 1.32 -11.82 -5.23
CA LYS A 75 0.21 -11.17 -5.94
C LYS A 75 -1.14 -11.86 -5.70
N ILE A 76 -1.31 -12.49 -4.53
CA ILE A 76 -2.55 -13.13 -4.09
C ILE A 76 -3.22 -12.23 -3.06
N GLN A 77 -4.54 -12.12 -3.08
CA GLN A 77 -5.26 -11.36 -2.06
C GLN A 77 -5.21 -12.11 -0.74
N HIS A 78 -4.88 -11.41 0.35
CA HIS A 78 -4.81 -11.98 1.68
C HIS A 78 -5.69 -11.24 2.70
N PHE A 79 -5.94 -11.91 3.83
CA PHE A 79 -6.41 -11.33 5.07
C PHE A 79 -5.64 -11.95 6.24
N VAL A 80 -5.50 -11.23 7.35
CA VAL A 80 -4.81 -11.71 8.55
C VAL A 80 -5.80 -12.41 9.48
N LEU A 81 -5.51 -13.64 9.88
CA LEU A 81 -6.30 -14.42 10.84
C LEU A 81 -5.53 -14.55 12.15
N TYR A 82 -6.12 -14.04 13.23
CA TYR A 82 -5.47 -13.96 14.53
C TYR A 82 -5.92 -15.11 15.45
N THR A 83 -5.11 -15.41 16.46
CA THR A 83 -5.36 -16.51 17.42
C THR A 83 -6.65 -16.35 18.23
N ASN A 84 -7.18 -15.14 18.36
CA ASN A 84 -8.45 -14.86 19.04
C ASN A 84 -9.68 -14.96 18.13
N GLY A 85 -9.53 -15.51 16.92
CA GLY A 85 -10.61 -15.73 15.96
C GLY A 85 -11.08 -14.46 15.24
N LYS A 86 -10.43 -13.33 15.48
CA LYS A 86 -10.65 -12.12 14.68
C LYS A 86 -9.84 -12.19 13.39
N ALA A 87 -10.22 -11.37 12.41
CA ALA A 87 -9.47 -11.19 11.19
C ALA A 87 -9.49 -9.72 10.74
N THR A 88 -8.46 -9.29 10.03
CA THR A 88 -8.38 -7.96 9.39
C THR A 88 -8.02 -8.12 7.93
N GLN A 89 -8.55 -7.24 7.10
CA GLN A 89 -8.39 -7.32 5.66
C GLN A 89 -7.14 -6.57 5.21
N CYS A 90 -6.24 -7.22 4.47
CA CYS A 90 -5.14 -6.54 3.79
C CYS A 90 -5.70 -5.57 2.75
N GLN A 91 -4.93 -4.52 2.42
CA GLN A 91 -5.26 -3.64 1.30
C GLN A 91 -5.55 -4.47 0.03
N LYS A 92 -6.44 -4.00 -0.83
CA LYS A 92 -6.62 -4.65 -2.14
C LYS A 92 -5.33 -4.58 -2.96
N LEU A 93 -5.04 -5.64 -3.70
CA LEU A 93 -4.03 -5.62 -4.76
C LEU A 93 -4.23 -4.42 -5.69
N PRO A 94 -3.15 -3.74 -6.14
CA PRO A 94 -1.75 -4.12 -5.99
C PRO A 94 -1.09 -3.71 -4.66
N GLY A 95 -1.84 -3.13 -3.72
CA GLY A 95 -1.31 -2.78 -2.40
C GLY A 95 -1.01 -4.01 -1.54
N CYS A 96 -0.24 -3.83 -0.47
CA CYS A 96 0.08 -4.87 0.52
C CYS A 96 0.12 -4.33 1.95
N LEU A 97 -0.51 -3.19 2.21
CA LEU A 97 -0.56 -2.60 3.55
C LEU A 97 -1.54 -3.36 4.46
N ASP A 98 -1.27 -3.38 5.77
CA ASP A 98 -2.18 -3.89 6.81
C ASP A 98 -3.35 -2.93 7.09
N TRP A 99 -3.92 -2.34 6.04
CA TRP A 99 -4.90 -1.26 6.13
C TRP A 99 -6.04 -1.59 7.10
N GLY A 100 -6.57 -2.83 7.07
CA GLY A 100 -7.62 -3.25 8.00
C GLY A 100 -7.16 -3.21 9.46
N GLU A 101 -5.94 -3.66 9.76
CA GLU A 101 -5.35 -3.59 11.09
C GLU A 101 -5.12 -2.14 11.53
N ASP A 102 -4.50 -1.34 10.65
CA ASP A 102 -4.17 0.07 10.88
C ASP A 102 -5.40 0.92 11.17
N GLN A 103 -6.50 0.64 10.47
CA GLN A 103 -7.76 1.35 10.61
C GLN A 103 -8.67 0.76 11.70
N GLY A 104 -8.23 -0.29 12.39
CA GLY A 104 -9.03 -0.93 13.43
C GLY A 104 -10.23 -1.74 12.90
N VAL A 105 -10.25 -2.05 11.60
CA VAL A 105 -11.38 -2.66 10.89
C VAL A 105 -11.21 -4.17 10.79
N THR A 106 -12.12 -4.91 11.43
CA THR A 106 -12.13 -6.38 11.35
C THR A 106 -13.09 -6.88 10.27
N CYS A 107 -12.76 -8.03 9.68
CA CYS A 107 -13.62 -8.78 8.77
C CYS A 107 -13.99 -10.16 9.37
N LEU A 108 -15.00 -10.81 8.81
CA LEU A 108 -15.44 -12.15 9.18
C LEU A 108 -14.70 -13.17 8.29
N PRO A 109 -13.82 -14.02 8.85
CA PRO A 109 -13.18 -15.06 8.05
C PRO A 109 -14.23 -16.04 7.52
N PRO A 110 -13.99 -16.67 6.35
CA PRO A 110 -14.86 -17.74 5.87
C PRO A 110 -14.94 -18.83 6.94
N LEU A 111 -16.15 -19.33 7.19
CA LEU A 111 -16.35 -20.44 8.11
C LEU A 111 -15.49 -21.61 7.63
N ALA A 112 -14.62 -22.12 8.49
CA ALA A 112 -13.94 -23.38 8.23
C ALA A 112 -15.02 -24.46 8.03
N GLU A 113 -15.09 -25.03 6.83
CA GLU A 113 -15.92 -26.21 6.54
C GLU A 113 -15.37 -27.45 7.26
#